data_AF-A0A367LRA3-F1
#
_entry.id   AF-A0A367LRA3-F1
#
_cell.length_a   1.000
_cell.length_b   1.000
_cell.length_c   1.000
_cell.angle_alpha   90.00
_cell.angle_beta   90.00
_cell.angle_gamma   90.00
#
_symmetry.space_group_name_H-M   'P 1'
#
loop_
_entity.id
_entity.type
_entity.pdbx_description
1 polymer ?
#
loop_
_entity_poly.entity_id
_entity_poly.type
_entity_poly.pdbx_seq_one_letter_code
_entity_poly.pdbx_strand_id
1 'polypeptide(L)'
;MFLNPSCPEDWTAWWNDVVDTAKNYEVWDFIDPEGDSVLEEPEEPAFPFRATTTRSESADGPSYTLLLQEYEYILLPRYNRRMKKYRKQKKALQIMNTYIRDGAAYETSFYNARTPREKLQELKLRG
;
A
#
# COMPACT_ATOMS: atom_id res chain seq x y z
N MET A 1 -14.32 5.07 8.18
CA MET A 1 -13.95 6.41 7.66
C MET A 1 -14.22 6.35 6.17
N PHE A 2 -15.25 7.06 5.72
CA PHE A 2 -15.58 7.16 4.29
C PHE A 2 -14.92 8.44 3.79
N LEU A 3 -14.04 8.32 2.80
CA LEU A 3 -13.49 9.47 2.09
C LEU A 3 -14.65 10.09 1.32
N ASN A 4 -15.21 11.19 1.83
CA ASN A 4 -16.17 11.98 1.08
C ASN A 4 -15.38 12.80 0.06
N PRO A 5 -15.81 12.83 -1.22
CA PRO A 5 -15.25 13.75 -2.20
C PRO A 5 -15.77 15.15 -1.89
N SER A 6 -15.21 15.78 -0.86
CA SER A 6 -15.44 17.18 -0.56
C SER A 6 -14.81 17.99 -1.70
N CYS A 7 -15.61 18.83 -2.34
CA CYS A 7 -15.25 19.75 -3.42
C CYS A 7 -13.88 20.44 -3.19
N PRO A 8 -13.10 20.72 -4.25
CA PRO A 8 -11.75 21.29 -4.15
C PRO A 8 -11.76 22.83 -3.99
N GLU A 9 -12.58 23.37 -3.08
CA GLU A 9 -12.45 24.76 -2.63
C GLU A 9 -11.21 24.94 -1.73
N ASP A 10 -10.79 23.86 -1.06
CA ASP A 10 -9.63 23.84 -0.19
C ASP A 10 -8.69 22.68 -0.57
N TRP A 11 -7.90 22.90 -1.62
CA TRP A 11 -6.88 21.95 -2.10
C TRP A 11 -5.91 21.52 -1.01
N THR A 12 -5.68 22.39 -0.03
CA THR A 12 -4.87 22.08 1.16
C THR A 12 -5.50 20.96 1.98
N ALA A 13 -6.81 21.00 2.21
CA ALA A 13 -7.53 19.98 2.98
C ALA A 13 -7.55 18.64 2.23
N TRP A 14 -7.81 18.67 0.92
CA TRP A 14 -7.76 17.47 0.08
C TRP A 14 -6.36 16.85 0.07
N TRP A 15 -5.31 17.66 -0.09
CA TRP A 15 -3.92 17.19 -0.06
C TRP A 15 -3.54 16.58 1.29
N ASN A 16 -3.91 17.24 2.40
CA ASN A 16 -3.66 16.72 3.74
C ASN A 16 -4.37 15.38 3.97
N ASP A 17 -5.60 15.21 3.48
CA ASP A 17 -6.34 13.95 3.59
C ASP A 17 -5.67 12.82 2.78
N VAL A 18 -5.15 13.13 1.59
CA VAL A 18 -4.35 12.20 0.78
C VAL A 18 -3.06 11.80 1.54
N VAL A 19 -2.32 12.79 2.04
CA VAL A 19 -1.07 12.56 2.80
C VAL A 19 -1.32 11.72 4.05
N ASP A 20 -2.32 12.08 4.84
CA ASP A 20 -2.64 11.41 6.10
C ASP A 20 -3.13 9.99 5.84
N THR A 21 -4.00 9.80 4.84
CA THR A 21 -4.49 8.47 4.46
C THR A 21 -3.35 7.58 3.99
N ALA A 22 -2.46 8.07 3.13
CA ALA A 22 -1.34 7.26 2.66
C ALA A 22 -0.32 6.93 3.74
N LYS A 23 -0.03 7.88 4.66
CA LYS A 23 0.81 7.60 5.84
C LYS A 23 0.16 6.57 6.76
N ASN A 24 -1.13 6.70 7.03
CA ASN A 24 -1.87 5.77 7.90
C ASN A 24 -1.89 4.34 7.37
N TYR A 25 -1.90 4.17 6.04
CA TYR A 25 -1.86 2.85 5.41
C TYR A 25 -0.46 2.38 5.03
N GLU A 26 0.58 3.17 5.29
CA GLU A 26 1.96 2.90 4.86
C GLU A 26 2.03 2.61 3.35
N VAL A 27 1.36 3.46 2.57
CA VAL A 27 1.31 3.38 1.10
C VAL A 27 1.80 4.65 0.41
N TRP A 28 2.32 5.61 1.18
CA TRP A 28 2.86 6.87 0.64
C TRP A 28 3.89 6.64 -0.47
N ASP A 29 4.79 5.68 -0.29
CA ASP A 29 5.82 5.35 -1.27
C ASP A 29 5.28 4.64 -2.53
N PHE A 30 4.01 4.22 -2.50
CA PHE A 30 3.34 3.50 -3.60
C PHE A 30 2.26 4.35 -4.29
N ILE A 31 2.03 5.57 -3.82
CA ILE A 31 1.15 6.52 -4.50
C ILE A 31 1.98 7.65 -5.10
N ASP A 32 1.51 8.15 -6.22
CA ASP A 32 2.13 9.28 -6.88
C ASP A 32 1.00 10.22 -7.25
N PRO A 33 0.66 11.12 -6.32
CA PRO A 33 -0.35 12.12 -6.59
C PRO A 33 0.13 13.17 -7.61
N GLU A 34 1.43 13.25 -7.92
CA GLU A 34 2.03 14.16 -8.91
C GLU A 34 2.08 13.54 -10.32
N GLY A 35 2.12 12.20 -10.42
CA GLY A 35 2.09 11.41 -11.66
C GLY A 35 3.42 11.32 -12.41
N ASP A 36 4.54 11.58 -11.75
CA ASP A 36 5.89 11.67 -12.30
C ASP A 36 6.76 10.40 -12.10
N SER A 37 6.23 9.36 -11.43
CA SER A 37 6.93 8.17 -10.96
C SER A 37 6.23 6.89 -11.42
N VAL A 38 7.02 5.86 -11.77
CA VAL A 38 6.48 4.50 -11.88
C VAL A 38 6.20 4.00 -10.46
N LEU A 39 4.93 3.81 -10.13
CA LEU A 39 4.51 3.30 -8.83
C LEU A 39 5.04 1.88 -8.63
N GLU A 40 5.82 1.67 -7.58
CA GLU A 40 6.13 0.33 -7.11
C GLU A 40 4.90 -0.23 -6.37
N GLU A 41 4.54 -1.48 -6.64
CA GLU A 41 3.50 -2.15 -5.87
C GLU A 41 4.10 -2.76 -4.59
N PRO A 42 3.34 -2.84 -3.48
CA PRO A 42 3.79 -3.54 -2.29
C PRO A 42 4.11 -5.00 -2.65
N GLU A 43 5.23 -5.52 -2.15
CA GLU A 43 5.66 -6.88 -2.43
C GLU A 43 4.72 -7.91 -1.78
N GLU A 44 4.26 -8.88 -2.58
CA GLU A 44 3.50 -10.00 -2.03
C GLU A 44 4.43 -10.92 -1.22
N PRO A 45 4.11 -11.21 0.05
CA PRO A 45 4.97 -12.06 0.86
C PRO A 45 5.00 -13.49 0.31
N ALA A 46 6.20 -14.05 0.16
CA ALA A 46 6.36 -15.44 -0.27
C ALA A 46 5.75 -16.42 0.74
N PHE A 47 5.05 -17.44 0.23
CA PHE A 47 4.50 -18.51 1.04
C PHE A 47 5.64 -19.32 1.69
N PRO A 48 5.61 -19.58 3.01
CA PRO A 48 6.67 -20.33 3.66
C PRO A 48 6.63 -21.79 3.18
N PHE A 49 7.79 -22.37 2.91
CA PHE A 49 7.88 -23.78 2.54
C PHE A 49 7.69 -24.65 3.77
N ARG A 50 6.77 -25.61 3.68
CA ARG A 50 6.66 -26.70 4.65
C ARG A 50 7.72 -27.74 4.29
N ALA A 51 8.65 -27.99 5.19
CA ALA A 51 9.62 -29.07 5.02
C ALA A 51 8.86 -30.40 4.83
N THR A 52 8.98 -30.99 3.65
CA THR A 52 8.52 -32.35 3.37
C THR A 52 9.72 -33.27 3.53
N THR A 53 9.62 -34.22 4.44
CA THR A 53 10.67 -35.21 4.68
C THR A 53 10.78 -36.11 3.46
N THR A 54 11.69 -35.74 2.55
CA THR A 54 12.28 -36.75 1.67
C THR A 54 13.16 -37.58 2.58
N ARG A 55 12.81 -38.86 2.71
CA ARG A 55 13.45 -39.84 3.60
C ARG A 55 14.93 -39.98 3.20
N SER A 56 15.76 -39.08 3.69
CA SER A 56 17.21 -39.14 3.57
C SER A 56 17.73 -39.31 4.98
N GLU A 57 18.23 -40.51 5.24
CA GLU A 57 18.81 -40.97 6.49
C GLU A 57 20.07 -40.15 6.79
N SER A 58 19.90 -38.96 7.35
CA SER A 58 20.97 -38.22 8.01
C SER A 58 20.61 -38.14 9.49
N ALA A 59 21.43 -38.77 10.33
CA ALA A 59 21.25 -38.85 11.78
C ALA A 59 21.43 -37.49 12.49
N ASP A 60 21.91 -36.46 11.78
CA ASP A 60 22.27 -35.15 12.33
C ASP A 60 21.24 -34.04 12.02
N GLY A 61 20.11 -34.37 11.40
CA GLY A 61 19.07 -33.41 11.06
C GLY A 61 18.15 -33.03 12.24
N PRO A 62 17.63 -31.78 12.30
CA PRO A 62 16.60 -31.41 13.27
C PRO A 62 15.41 -32.36 13.14
N SER A 63 14.91 -32.85 14.28
CA SER A 63 13.75 -33.73 14.32
C SER A 63 12.60 -33.15 13.49
N TYR A 64 11.96 -33.99 12.68
CA TYR A 64 10.80 -33.61 11.86
C TYR A 64 9.72 -32.89 12.68
N THR A 65 9.53 -33.28 13.94
CA THR A 65 8.60 -32.63 14.87
C THR A 65 8.97 -31.18 15.17
N LEU A 66 10.26 -30.86 15.30
CA LEU A 66 10.74 -29.49 15.54
C LEU A 66 10.55 -28.62 14.29
N LEU A 67 10.85 -29.14 13.10
CA LEU A 67 10.62 -28.44 11.83
C LEU A 67 9.14 -28.15 11.59
N LEU A 68 8.26 -29.10 11.94
CA LEU A 68 6.82 -28.91 11.84
C LEU A 68 6.35 -27.82 12.81
N GLN A 69 6.86 -27.83 14.04
CA GLN A 69 6.52 -26.86 15.07
C GLN A 69 6.99 -25.45 14.69
N GLU A 70 8.22 -25.30 14.19
CA GLU A 70 8.72 -24.02 13.69
C GLU A 70 7.86 -23.49 12.54
N TYR A 71 7.47 -24.36 11.61
CA TYR A 71 6.59 -23.98 10.52
C TYR A 71 5.21 -23.49 11.01
N GLU A 72 4.57 -24.24 11.91
CA GLU A 72 3.21 -23.95 12.40
C GLU A 72 3.15 -22.75 13.34
N TYR A 73 4.13 -22.59 14.23
CA TYR A 73 4.07 -21.57 15.28
C TYR A 73 4.85 -20.29 14.94
N ILE A 74 5.80 -20.34 14.00
CA ILE A 74 6.65 -19.19 13.68
C ILE A 74 6.42 -18.71 12.24
N LEU A 75 6.61 -19.59 11.26
CA LEU A 75 6.59 -19.19 9.85
C LEU A 75 5.18 -18.84 9.36
N LEU A 76 4.20 -19.70 9.62
CA LEU A 76 2.81 -19.47 9.21
C LEU A 76 2.19 -18.21 9.83
N PRO A 77 2.29 -17.94 11.15
CA PRO A 77 1.76 -16.71 11.74
C PRO A 77 2.45 -15.45 11.20
N ARG A 78 3.77 -15.50 10.97
CA ARG A 78 4.52 -14.38 10.40
C ARG A 78 4.08 -14.09 8.96
N TYR A 79 3.93 -15.12 8.15
CA TYR A 79 3.38 -15.02 6.80
C TYR A 79 1.97 -14.42 6.82
N ASN A 80 1.07 -14.92 7.67
CA ASN A 80 -0.30 -14.43 7.77
C ASN A 80 -0.36 -12.95 8.16
N ARG A 81 0.51 -12.48 9.08
CA ARG A 81 0.62 -11.05 9.43
C ARG A 81 1.06 -10.22 8.24
N ARG A 82 2.09 -10.65 7.51
CA ARG A 82 2.58 -9.97 6.29
C ARG A 82 1.51 -9.94 5.20
N MET A 83 0.82 -11.05 4.95
CA MET A 83 -0.23 -11.15 3.96
C MET A 83 -1.43 -10.26 4.30
N LYS A 84 -1.79 -10.16 5.59
CA LYS A 84 -2.82 -9.23 6.06
C LYS A 84 -2.41 -7.76 5.82
N LYS A 85 -1.13 -7.41 6.04
CA LYS A 85 -0.59 -6.08 5.76
C LYS A 85 -0.63 -5.78 4.25
N TYR A 86 -0.11 -6.68 3.42
CA TYR A 86 -0.14 -6.59 1.96
C TYR A 86 -1.56 -6.33 1.42
N ARG A 87 -2.55 -7.12 1.85
CA ARG A 87 -3.95 -6.95 1.43
C ARG A 87 -4.52 -5.59 1.83
N LYS A 88 -4.17 -5.08 3.01
CA LYS A 88 -4.60 -3.75 3.46
C LYS A 88 -3.97 -2.66 2.59
N GLN A 89 -2.67 -2.74 2.34
CA GLN A 89 -1.95 -1.79 1.49
C GLN A 89 -2.51 -1.79 0.07
N LYS A 90 -2.72 -2.96 -0.54
CA LYS A 90 -3.30 -3.09 -1.89
C LYS A 90 -4.70 -2.48 -1.99
N LYS A 91 -5.55 -2.71 -0.99
CA LYS A 91 -6.89 -2.12 -0.95
C LYS A 91 -6.84 -0.60 -0.77
N ALA A 92 -5.95 -0.10 0.10
CA ALA A 92 -5.76 1.33 0.30
C ALA A 92 -5.28 2.00 -1.00
N LEU A 93 -4.31 1.39 -1.69
CA LEU A 93 -3.81 1.86 -2.99
C LEU A 93 -4.91 1.97 -4.04
N GLN A 94 -5.77 0.96 -4.17
CA GLN A 94 -6.90 1.01 -5.11
C GLN A 94 -7.87 2.14 -4.78
N ILE A 95 -8.20 2.32 -3.50
CA ILE A 95 -9.09 3.40 -3.05
C ILE A 95 -8.46 4.77 -3.32
N MET A 96 -7.19 4.93 -2.98
CA MET A 96 -6.48 6.20 -3.16
C MET A 96 -6.27 6.55 -4.62
N ASN A 97 -5.88 5.60 -5.47
CA ASN A 97 -5.75 5.84 -6.91
C ASN A 97 -7.10 6.24 -7.53
N THR A 98 -8.20 5.65 -7.06
CA THR A 98 -9.55 6.05 -7.48
C THR A 98 -9.87 7.48 -7.00
N TYR A 99 -9.63 7.76 -5.72
CA TYR A 99 -9.88 9.07 -5.12
C TYR A 99 -9.07 10.21 -5.78
N ILE A 100 -7.79 9.97 -6.05
CA ILE A 100 -6.91 10.90 -6.75
C ILE A 100 -7.41 11.13 -8.18
N ARG A 101 -7.74 10.06 -8.91
CA ARG A 101 -8.26 10.15 -10.28
C ARG A 101 -9.60 10.89 -10.34
N ASP A 102 -10.51 10.62 -9.42
CA ASP A 102 -11.83 11.25 -9.39
C ASP A 102 -11.72 12.73 -9.00
N GLY A 103 -10.82 13.08 -8.07
CA GLY A 103 -10.48 14.47 -7.76
C GLY A 103 -9.88 15.21 -8.96
N ALA A 104 -8.98 14.58 -9.71
CA ALA A 104 -8.38 15.15 -10.92
C ALA A 104 -9.39 15.30 -12.07
N ALA A 105 -10.28 14.32 -12.26
CA ALA A 105 -11.31 14.35 -13.31
C ALA A 105 -12.34 15.47 -13.07
N TYR A 106 -12.67 15.75 -11.80
CA TYR A 106 -13.58 16.84 -11.43
C TYR A 106 -13.05 18.23 -11.82
N GLU A 107 -11.74 18.42 -11.96
CA GLU A 107 -11.14 19.69 -12.35
C GLU A 107 -11.12 19.91 -13.88
N THR A 108 -11.00 18.83 -14.68
CA THR A 108 -11.02 18.94 -16.16
C THR A 108 -12.35 19.45 -16.73
N SER A 109 -13.43 19.47 -15.94
CA SER A 109 -14.72 20.05 -16.32
C SER A 109 -14.82 21.56 -16.06
N PHE A 110 -13.85 22.16 -15.36
CA PHE A 110 -13.77 23.61 -15.14
C PHE A 110 -12.65 24.23 -15.99
N TYR A 111 -13.04 24.89 -17.09
CA TYR A 111 -12.19 25.41 -18.16
C TYR A 111 -11.09 26.45 -17.79
N ASN A 112 -10.86 26.77 -16.51
CA ASN A 112 -9.89 27.78 -16.08
C ASN A 112 -8.96 27.35 -14.93
N ALA A 113 -8.95 26.07 -14.56
CA ALA A 113 -8.16 25.62 -13.42
C ALA A 113 -6.74 25.20 -13.86
N ARG A 114 -5.72 25.79 -13.21
CA ARG A 114 -4.35 25.23 -13.15
C ARG A 114 -4.45 23.74 -12.90
N THR A 115 -3.70 22.93 -13.64
CA THR A 115 -3.80 21.47 -13.54
C THR A 115 -3.62 21.00 -12.10
N PRO A 116 -4.20 19.85 -11.68
CA PRO A 116 -4.03 19.33 -10.32
C PRO A 116 -2.56 19.28 -9.91
N ARG A 117 -1.70 18.93 -10.87
CA ARG A 117 -0.24 18.93 -10.79
C ARG A 117 0.37 20.28 -10.43
N GLU A 118 -0.02 21.37 -11.09
CA GLU A 118 0.52 22.71 -10.82
C GLU A 118 0.11 23.20 -9.43
N LYS A 119 -1.12 22.90 -8.99
CA LYS A 119 -1.58 23.23 -7.63
C LYS A 119 -0.84 22.43 -6.56
N LEU A 120 -0.58 21.15 -6.81
CA LEU A 120 0.23 20.30 -5.93
C LEU A 120 1.66 20.84 -5.78
N GLN A 121 2.29 21.24 -6.89
CA GLN A 121 3.61 21.86 -6.86
C GLN A 121 3.60 23.20 -6.11
N GLU A 122 2.57 24.03 -6.26
CA GLU A 122 2.44 25.29 -5.52
C GLU A 122 2.23 25.10 -4.01
N LEU A 123 1.45 24.09 -3.59
CA LEU A 123 1.24 23.79 -2.16
C LEU A 123 2.54 23.36 -1.48
N LYS A 124 3.38 22.57 -2.18
CA LYS A 124 4.69 22.13 -1.69
C LYS A 124 5.69 23.28 -1.52
N LEU A 125 5.62 24.31 -2.36
CA LEU A 125 6.47 25.49 -2.26
C LEU A 125 6.06 26.46 -1.13
N ARG A 126 4.85 26.29 -0.57
CA ARG A 126 4.29 27.16 0.48
C ARG A 126 4.43 26.60 1.90
N GLY A 127 4.77 25.32 2.08
CA GLY A 127 5.01 24.69 3.38
C GLY A 127 6.49 24.50 3.65
#